data_AF-A0A5S9M3B4-F1
#
_entry.id   AF-A0A5S9M3B4-F1
#
_cell.length_a   1.000
_cell.length_b   1.000
_cell.length_c   1.000
_cell.angle_alpha   90.00
_cell.angle_beta   90.00
_cell.angle_gamma   90.00
#
_symmetry.space_group_name_H-M   'P 1'
#
loop_
_entity.id
_entity.type
_entity.pdbx_description
1 polymer ?
#
loop_
_entity_poly.entity_id
_entity_poly.type
_entity_poly.pdbx_seq_one_letter_code
_entity_poly.pdbx_strand_id
1 'polypeptide(L)'
;MNINGHTLSLKAGEQHHDTSLSQFLKTAVSASKPIIHFWMEHQKIRLNQKPAHHAAKVSTGDHILIDLFETEESDVTPEYGELEVLF
;
A
#
# COMPACT_ATOMS: atom_id res chain seq x y z
N MET A 1 -8.94 11.72 -1.05
CA MET A 1 -8.63 10.28 -1.01
C MET A 1 -9.82 9.54 -1.58
N ASN A 2 -9.60 8.58 -2.48
CA ASN A 2 -10.67 7.72 -3.00
C ASN A 2 -10.20 6.26 -3.03
N ILE A 3 -11.10 5.33 -2.74
CA ILE A 3 -10.83 3.89 -2.77
C ILE A 3 -11.70 3.29 -3.87
N ASN A 4 -11.06 2.71 -4.88
CA ASN A 4 -11.74 2.02 -5.98
C ASN A 4 -11.31 0.56 -6.00
N GLY A 5 -12.17 -0.32 -5.50
CA GLY A 5 -11.84 -1.74 -5.32
C GLY A 5 -10.65 -1.88 -4.35
N HIS A 6 -9.56 -2.50 -4.82
CA HIS A 6 -8.32 -2.68 -4.07
C HIS A 6 -7.32 -1.53 -4.25
N THR A 7 -7.63 -0.49 -5.05
CA THR A 7 -6.70 0.62 -5.27
C THR A 7 -7.08 1.84 -4.45
N LEU A 8 -6.12 2.33 -3.66
CA LEU A 8 -6.19 3.61 -2.97
C LEU A 8 -5.56 4.71 -3.83
N SER A 9 -6.32 5.78 -4.07
CA SER A 9 -5.90 6.95 -4.85
C SER A 9 -5.77 8.18 -3.97
N LEU A 10 -4.60 8.80 -3.98
CA LEU A 10 -4.25 10.00 -3.24
C LEU A 10 -3.75 11.08 -4.20
N LYS A 11 -4.03 12.33 -3.85
CA LYS A 11 -3.52 13.50 -4.57
C LYS A 11 -2.76 14.38 -3.59
N ALA A 12 -1.54 14.75 -3.96
CA ALA A 12 -0.72 15.62 -3.15
C ALA A 12 -1.21 17.08 -3.26
N GLY A 13 -1.56 17.66 -2.12
CA GLY A 13 -1.83 19.09 -2.00
C GLY A 13 -0.56 19.90 -1.73
N GLU A 14 -0.68 21.23 -1.74
CA GLU A 14 0.45 22.16 -1.52
C GLU A 14 1.18 21.94 -0.19
N GLN A 15 0.45 21.56 0.85
CA GLN A 15 0.98 21.26 2.18
C GLN A 15 1.95 20.06 2.22
N HIS A 16 2.09 19.33 1.11
CA HIS A 16 2.96 18.15 0.98
C HIS A 16 4.08 18.37 -0.03
N HIS A 17 4.26 19.59 -0.54
CA HIS A 17 5.33 19.89 -1.49
C HIS A 17 6.72 19.60 -0.90
N ASP A 18 7.57 18.95 -1.69
CA ASP A 18 8.94 18.55 -1.33
C ASP A 18 9.04 17.57 -0.14
N THR A 19 7.91 17.01 0.31
CA THR A 19 7.92 15.96 1.34
C THR A 19 8.30 14.60 0.75
N SER A 20 8.98 13.77 1.54
CA SER A 20 9.27 12.40 1.11
C SER A 20 7.97 11.60 0.99
N LEU A 21 7.90 10.68 0.03
CA LEU A 21 6.73 9.82 -0.17
C LEU A 21 6.38 9.02 1.09
N SER A 22 7.39 8.55 1.85
CA SER A 22 7.16 7.87 3.12
C SER A 22 6.50 8.77 4.16
N GLN A 23 6.93 10.04 4.25
CA GLN A 23 6.32 11.01 5.17
C GLN A 23 4.90 11.36 4.74
N PHE A 24 4.67 11.56 3.44
CA PHE A 24 3.35 11.78 2.89
C PHE A 24 2.39 10.64 3.22
N LEU A 25 2.81 9.38 3.05
CA LEU A 25 1.96 8.22 3.37
C LEU A 25 1.65 8.10 4.87
N LYS A 26 2.62 8.42 5.73
CA LYS A 26 2.38 8.47 7.18
C LYS A 26 1.34 9.51 7.56
N THR A 27 1.35 10.68 6.92
CA THR A 27 0.44 11.78 7.27
C THR A 27 -0.92 11.64 6.59
N ALA A 28 -0.95 11.28 5.31
CA ALA A 28 -2.17 11.24 4.51
C ALA A 28 -3.06 10.02 4.80
N VAL A 29 -2.46 8.87 5.16
CA VAL A 29 -3.19 7.61 5.38
C VAL A 29 -2.81 6.90 6.66
N SER A 30 -2.07 7.56 7.55
CA SER A 30 -1.64 7.00 8.84
C SER A 30 -0.91 5.65 8.72
N ALA A 31 -0.25 5.41 7.58
CA ALA A 31 0.41 4.13 7.33
C ALA A 31 1.64 3.96 8.24
N SER A 32 1.78 2.76 8.80
CA SER A 32 2.93 2.41 9.64
C SER A 32 4.19 2.22 8.79
N LYS A 33 5.37 2.36 9.39
CA LYS A 33 6.65 2.13 8.68
C LYS A 33 6.74 0.72 8.06
N PRO A 34 6.33 -0.37 8.73
CA PRO A 34 6.33 -1.71 8.13
C PRO A 34 5.44 -1.81 6.89
N ILE A 35 4.23 -1.24 6.93
CA ILE A 35 3.31 -1.26 5.80
C ILE A 35 3.87 -0.48 4.61
N ILE A 36 4.43 0.71 4.84
CA ILE A 36 5.06 1.51 3.78
C ILE A 36 6.24 0.75 3.16
N HIS A 37 7.05 0.08 3.98
CA HIS A 37 8.16 -0.73 3.48
C HIS A 37 7.66 -1.89 2.61
N PHE A 38 6.67 -2.65 3.08
CA PHE A 38 6.03 -3.73 2.32
C PHE A 38 5.51 -3.23 0.97
N TRP A 39 4.75 -2.14 0.95
CA TRP A 39 4.22 -1.60 -0.31
C TRP A 39 5.31 -1.13 -1.29
N MET A 40 6.43 -0.63 -0.79
CA MET A 40 7.56 -0.24 -1.64
C MET A 40 8.31 -1.46 -2.19
N GLU A 41 8.65 -2.43 -1.34
CA GLU A 41 9.35 -3.67 -1.73
C GLU A 41 8.57 -4.44 -2.80
N HIS A 42 7.25 -4.55 -2.63
CA HIS A 42 6.38 -5.25 -3.57
C HIS A 42 5.89 -4.36 -4.74
N GLN A 43 6.48 -3.17 -4.94
CA GLN A 43 6.14 -2.23 -6.02
C GLN A 43 4.64 -1.87 -6.10
N LYS A 44 3.94 -1.90 -4.96
CA LYS A 44 2.50 -1.63 -4.85
C LYS A 44 2.17 -0.13 -4.95
N ILE A 45 3.16 0.74 -4.80
CA ILE A 45 2.99 2.20 -4.89
C ILE A 45 3.43 2.70 -6.26
N ARG A 46 2.56 3.49 -6.90
CA ARG A 46 2.88 4.23 -8.11
C ARG A 46 2.74 5.73 -7.88
N LEU A 47 3.79 6.49 -8.23
CA LEU A 47 3.80 7.94 -8.27
C LEU A 47 3.68 8.37 -9.74
N ASN A 48 2.62 9.11 -10.08
CA ASN A 48 2.34 9.53 -11.45
C ASN A 48 2.42 8.38 -12.47
N GLN A 49 1.77 7.26 -12.14
CA GLN A 49 1.74 6.01 -12.93
C GLN A 49 3.06 5.23 -13.04
N LYS A 50 4.16 5.71 -12.43
CA LYS A 50 5.45 5.01 -12.41
C LYS A 50 5.67 4.35 -11.04
N PRO A 51 6.37 3.19 -10.97
CA PRO A 51 6.76 2.61 -9.68
C PRO A 51 7.47 3.64 -8.82
N ALA A 52 7.05 3.76 -7.57
CA ALA A 52 7.63 4.73 -6.66
C ALA A 52 8.99 4.27 -6.14
N HIS A 53 9.93 5.21 -6.01
CA HIS A 53 11.22 4.97 -5.40
C HIS A 53 11.21 5.36 -3.91
N HIS A 54 11.99 4.69 -3.07
CA HIS A 54 12.07 5.01 -1.63
C HIS A 54 12.43 6.46 -1.33
N ALA A 55 13.34 7.02 -2.13
CA ALA A 55 13.78 8.41 -2.02
C ALA A 55 12.92 9.41 -2.82
N ALA A 56 11.79 8.96 -3.38
CA ALA A 56 10.91 9.84 -4.14
C ALA A 56 10.34 10.94 -3.24
N LYS A 57 10.38 12.16 -3.77
CA LYS A 57 9.68 13.30 -3.19
C LYS A 57 8.35 13.49 -3.90
N VAL A 58 7.39 14.04 -3.17
CA VAL A 58 6.05 14.31 -3.66
C VAL A 58 5.94 15.81 -3.97
N SER A 59 5.43 16.10 -5.16
CA SER A 59 5.16 17.46 -5.63
C SER A 59 3.66 17.74 -5.60
N THR A 60 3.29 19.02 -5.53
CA THR A 60 1.90 19.43 -5.59
C THR A 60 1.25 18.94 -6.88
N GLY A 61 0.08 18.31 -6.76
CA GLY A 61 -0.66 17.76 -7.89
C GLY A 61 -0.28 16.34 -8.27
N ASP A 62 0.77 15.76 -7.68
CA ASP A 62 1.13 14.37 -7.90
C ASP A 62 -0.02 13.42 -7.53
N HIS A 63 -0.20 12.39 -8.36
CA HIS A 63 -1.11 11.30 -8.10
C HIS A 63 -0.36 10.08 -7.58
N ILE A 64 -0.75 9.61 -6.40
CA ILE A 64 -0.21 8.42 -5.77
C ILE A 64 -1.30 7.35 -5.78
N LEU A 65 -0.96 6.20 -6.35
CA LEU A 65 -1.80 5.01 -6.37
C LEU A 65 -1.14 3.93 -5.51
N ILE A 66 -1.92 3.25 -4.68
CA ILE A 66 -1.47 2.13 -3.86
C ILE A 66 -2.37 0.96 -4.13
N ASP A 67 -1.80 -0.14 -4.59
CA ASP A 67 -2.48 -1.43 -4.66
C ASP A 67 -2.49 -2.06 -3.25
N LEU A 68 -3.69 -2.17 -2.67
CA LEU A 68 -3.91 -2.73 -1.34
C LEU A 68 -4.15 -4.24 -1.36
N PHE A 69 -4.18 -4.88 -2.53
CA PHE A 69 -4.42 -6.31 -2.62
C PHE A 69 -3.22 -7.08 -2.07
N GLU A 70 -3.46 -8.02 -1.16
CA GLU A 70 -2.45 -8.95 -0.67
C GLU A 70 -2.42 -10.16 -1.62
N THR A 71 -1.40 -10.22 -2.47
CA THR A 71 -1.02 -11.47 -3.15
C THR A 71 -0.09 -12.21 -2.20
N GLU A 72 -0.64 -12.90 -1.22
CA GLU A 72 0.11 -13.99 -0.59
C GLU A 72 0.29 -15.10 -1.63
N GLU A 73 1.50 -15.66 -1.74
CA GLU A 73 1.62 -17.03 -2.24
C GLU A 73 0.95 -17.91 -1.18
N SER A 74 -0.25 -18.40 -1.49
CA SER A 74 -1.02 -19.27 -0.60
C SER A 74 -0.33 -20.64 -0.52
N ASP A 75 0.74 -20.72 0.26
CA ASP A 75 1.37 -21.99 0.66
C ASP A 75 0.64 -22.66 1.83
N VAL A 76 -0.53 -22.11 2.22
CA VAL A 76 -1.39 -22.73 3.22
C VAL A 76 -2.24 -23.79 2.54
N THR A 77 -1.73 -25.02 2.52
CA THR A 77 -2.57 -26.19 2.24
C THR A 77 -3.42 -26.45 3.49
N PRO A 78 -4.76 -26.32 3.44
CA PRO A 78 -5.59 -26.65 4.58
C PRO A 78 -5.51 -28.15 4.86
N GLU A 79 -4.99 -28.51 6.04
CA GLU A 79 -5.04 -29.88 6.53
C GLU A 79 -6.40 -30.10 7.21
N TYR A 80 -7.29 -30.82 6.53
CA TYR A 80 -8.57 -31.23 7.10
C TYR A 80 -8.30 -32.38 8.07
N GLY A 81 -8.17 -32.08 9.37
CA GLY A 81 -8.27 -33.10 10.41
C GLY A 81 -9.72 -33.60 10.49
N GLU A 82 -9.93 -34.91 10.39
CA GLU A 82 -11.25 -35.49 10.61
C GLU A 82 -11.68 -35.19 12.05
N LEU A 83 -12.78 -34.43 12.19
CA LEU A 83 -13.44 -34.23 13.47
C LEU A 83 -14.10 -35.55 13.87
N GLU A 84 -13.56 -36.25 14.87
CA GLU A 84 -14.27 -37.34 15.52
C GLU A 84 -15.53 -36.78 16.17
N VAL A 85 -16.67 -36.98 15.50
CA VAL A 85 -17.99 -36.68 16.05
C VAL A 85 -18.26 -37.73 17.13
N LEU A 86 -18.10 -37.33 18.38
CA LEU A 86 -18.52 -38.15 19.54
C LEU A 86 -20.05 -38.04 19.66
N PHE A 87 -20.75 -39.17 19.54
CA PHE A 87 -22.19 -39.31 19.79
C PHE A 87 -22.46 -39.65 21.26
#